data_AF-A0A950YGQ9-F1
#
_entry.id   AF-A0A950YGQ9-F1
#
_cell.length_a   1.000
_cell.length_b   1.000
_cell.length_c   1.000
_cell.angle_alpha   90.00
_cell.angle_beta   90.00
_cell.angle_gamma   90.00
#
_symmetry.space_group_name_H-M   'P 1'
#
loop_
_entity.id
_entity.type
_entity.pdbx_description
1 polymer ?
#
loop_
_entity_poly.entity_id
_entity_poly.type
_entity_poly.pdbx_seq_one_letter_code
_entity_poly.pdbx_strand_id
1 'polypeptide(L)'
;MADSGYRSDVREVEADLFGVGVRPGVGVGQRALLVRTEAGNLLWDPPAFIDEAAIEAVQALGGLAAVSSSHPHMYGAIVEWSHAFSAEILLPDVDLTWLMRPDPAVRSWSGSLEALPGLTLVQCGGHFPGSAVVHWAAGAAGRGAIFVGDTLFVTSGADRVSFIWSAPNRLPLPEREVRGIVAALAPYRSERIYGGWWDP
;
A
#
# COMPACT_ATOMS: atom_id res chain seq x y z
N MET A 1 8.60 -11.19 -18.50
CA MET A 1 9.54 -10.48 -17.60
C MET A 1 10.44 -11.46 -16.84
N ALA A 2 9.90 -12.57 -16.31
CA ALA A 2 10.71 -13.60 -15.65
C ALA A 2 11.85 -14.15 -16.54
N ASP A 3 11.58 -14.45 -17.80
CA ASP A 3 12.60 -14.92 -18.76
C ASP A 3 13.70 -13.88 -19.05
N SER A 4 13.46 -12.62 -18.70
CA SER A 4 14.42 -11.51 -18.83
C SER A 4 15.17 -11.23 -17.52
N GLY A 5 15.07 -12.12 -16.53
CA GLY A 5 15.82 -12.05 -15.27
C GLY A 5 15.13 -11.31 -14.12
N TYR A 6 13.88 -10.87 -14.29
CA TYR A 6 13.11 -10.26 -13.20
C TYR A 6 12.62 -11.33 -12.22
N ARG A 7 12.75 -11.07 -10.92
CA ARG A 7 12.32 -11.95 -9.83
C ARG A 7 11.66 -11.14 -8.72
N SER A 8 10.64 -11.72 -8.10
CA SER A 8 10.12 -11.17 -6.85
C SER A 8 11.12 -11.29 -5.70
N ASP A 9 10.99 -10.40 -4.72
CA ASP A 9 11.82 -10.34 -3.52
C ASP A 9 10.91 -10.14 -2.31
N VAL A 10 10.70 -11.21 -1.54
CA VAL A 10 9.82 -11.21 -0.36
C VAL A 10 10.68 -11.35 0.89
N ARG A 11 10.56 -10.40 1.82
CA ARG A 11 11.38 -10.36 3.05
C ARG A 11 10.58 -9.86 4.23
N GLU A 12 10.91 -10.37 5.40
CA GLU A 12 10.39 -9.81 6.66
C GLU A 12 11.00 -8.41 6.90
N VAL A 13 10.15 -7.43 7.19
CA VAL A 13 10.53 -6.07 7.59
C VAL A 13 10.51 -5.98 9.11
N GLU A 14 9.43 -6.47 9.72
CA GLU A 14 9.35 -6.78 11.14
C GLU A 14 8.33 -7.92 11.34
N ALA A 15 8.15 -8.37 12.58
CA ALA A 15 7.18 -9.42 12.89
C ALA A 15 5.81 -9.08 12.28
N ASP A 16 5.28 -10.01 11.48
CA ASP A 16 4.00 -9.92 10.77
C ASP A 16 3.90 -8.83 9.69
N LEU A 17 5.02 -8.19 9.33
CA LEU A 17 5.11 -7.22 8.24
C LEU A 17 6.19 -7.65 7.23
N PHE A 18 5.78 -7.87 5.99
CA PHE A 18 6.66 -8.31 4.91
C PHE A 18 6.70 -7.30 3.79
N GLY A 19 7.89 -7.08 3.22
CA GLY A 19 8.06 -6.35 1.97
C GLY A 19 7.96 -7.30 0.79
N VAL A 20 7.28 -6.89 -0.27
CA VAL A 20 7.25 -7.61 -1.56
C VAL A 20 7.71 -6.65 -2.66
N GLY A 21 8.86 -6.92 -3.27
CA GLY A 21 9.43 -6.09 -4.33
C GLY A 21 9.88 -6.91 -5.53
N VAL A 22 10.61 -6.27 -6.45
CA VAL A 22 11.07 -6.89 -7.70
C VAL A 22 12.54 -6.54 -7.94
N ARG A 23 13.32 -7.51 -8.42
CA ARG A 23 14.73 -7.33 -8.83
C ARG A 23 14.96 -7.82 -10.26
N PRO A 24 15.54 -7.00 -11.16
CA PRO A 24 15.72 -5.55 -11.00
C PRO A 24 14.37 -4.82 -10.84
N GLY A 25 14.40 -3.59 -10.34
CA GLY A 25 13.17 -2.83 -10.07
C GLY A 25 12.30 -2.64 -11.31
N VAL A 26 10.99 -2.59 -11.11
CA VAL A 26 9.98 -2.29 -12.14
C VAL A 26 9.34 -0.95 -11.83
N GLY A 27 9.13 -0.11 -12.85
CA GLY A 27 8.56 1.23 -12.65
C GLY A 27 9.44 2.09 -11.74
N VAL A 28 8.85 2.61 -10.65
CA VAL A 28 9.57 3.44 -9.67
C VAL A 28 10.37 2.61 -8.64
N GLY A 29 10.31 1.28 -8.71
CA GLY A 29 11.12 0.40 -7.87
C GLY A 29 10.58 0.25 -6.44
N GLN A 30 9.28 0.46 -6.24
CA GLN A 30 8.62 0.27 -4.96
C GLN A 30 8.65 -1.16 -4.44
N ARG A 31 8.50 -1.30 -3.12
CA ARG A 31 7.98 -2.52 -2.51
C ARG A 31 6.57 -2.30 -1.98
N ALA A 32 5.76 -3.33 -2.09
CA ALA A 32 4.52 -3.47 -1.35
C ALA A 32 4.81 -3.79 0.12
N LEU A 33 3.77 -3.64 0.94
CA LEU A 33 3.73 -4.12 2.32
C LEU A 33 2.63 -5.15 2.46
N LEU A 34 2.96 -6.33 2.97
CA LEU A 34 2.02 -7.37 3.34
C LEU A 34 1.95 -7.44 4.87
N VAL A 35 0.76 -7.27 5.42
CA VAL A 35 0.53 -7.49 6.85
C VAL A 35 -0.17 -8.81 7.07
N ARG A 36 0.40 -9.62 7.96
CA ARG A 36 -0.20 -10.87 8.38
C ARG A 36 -1.14 -10.66 9.56
N THR A 37 -2.35 -11.21 9.46
CA THR A 37 -3.32 -11.22 10.56
C THR A 37 -3.98 -12.59 10.68
N GLU A 38 -4.66 -12.85 11.80
CA GLU A 38 -5.43 -14.08 11.98
C GLU A 38 -6.63 -14.18 11.02
N ALA A 39 -7.09 -13.05 10.46
CA ALA A 39 -8.22 -12.98 9.53
C ALA A 39 -7.80 -13.07 8.05
N GLY A 40 -6.51 -13.36 7.78
CA GLY A 40 -5.90 -13.29 6.45
C GLY A 40 -5.00 -12.07 6.30
N ASN A 41 -4.42 -11.90 5.10
CA ASN A 41 -3.40 -10.89 4.87
C ASN A 41 -3.91 -9.76 3.96
N LEU A 42 -3.42 -8.55 4.21
CA LEU A 42 -3.60 -7.39 3.33
C LEU A 42 -2.28 -7.12 2.59
N LEU A 43 -2.33 -7.06 1.25
CA LEU A 43 -1.23 -6.55 0.43
C LEU A 43 -1.51 -5.09 0.03
N TRP A 44 -0.60 -4.20 0.42
CA TRP A 44 -0.68 -2.76 0.20
C TRP A 44 0.35 -2.31 -0.85
N ASP A 45 -0.10 -1.56 -1.86
CA ASP A 45 0.70 -1.08 -3.00
C ASP A 45 1.41 -2.23 -3.76
N PRO A 46 0.66 -3.21 -4.29
CA PRO A 46 1.21 -4.40 -4.93
C PRO A 46 2.18 -4.04 -6.07
N PRO A 47 3.28 -4.80 -6.28
CA PRO A 47 4.19 -4.52 -7.37
C PRO A 47 3.51 -4.79 -8.72
N ALA A 48 3.92 -4.06 -9.75
CA ALA A 48 3.47 -4.27 -11.13
C ALA A 48 4.04 -5.56 -11.79
N PHE A 49 4.49 -6.52 -10.97
CA PHE A 49 5.04 -7.81 -11.39
C PHE A 49 4.69 -8.86 -10.33
N ILE A 50 4.34 -10.05 -10.80
CA ILE A 50 4.05 -11.23 -10.00
C ILE A 50 4.64 -12.44 -10.74
N ASP A 51 5.29 -13.33 -10.02
CA ASP A 51 5.82 -14.61 -10.49
C ASP A 51 5.44 -15.73 -9.52
N GLU A 52 5.70 -16.98 -9.91
CA GLU A 52 5.38 -18.15 -9.10
C GLU A 52 6.06 -18.11 -7.72
N ALA A 53 7.29 -17.59 -7.65
CA ALA A 53 8.03 -17.46 -6.40
C ALA A 53 7.36 -16.48 -5.42
N ALA A 54 6.83 -15.35 -5.91
CA ALA A 54 6.05 -14.42 -5.11
C ALA A 54 4.77 -15.10 -4.60
N ILE A 55 4.10 -15.87 -5.47
CA ILE A 55 2.87 -16.56 -5.12
C ILE A 55 3.14 -17.58 -4.01
N GLU A 56 4.15 -18.43 -4.18
CA GLU A 56 4.55 -19.44 -3.19
C GLU A 56 4.92 -18.80 -1.85
N ALA A 57 5.72 -17.73 -1.86
CA ALA A 57 6.13 -17.03 -0.64
C ALA A 57 4.93 -16.44 0.11
N VAL A 58 3.99 -15.80 -0.60
CA VAL A 58 2.79 -15.21 0.02
C VAL A 58 1.80 -16.29 0.47
N GLN A 59 1.68 -17.40 -0.26
CA GLN A 59 0.89 -18.56 0.19
C GLN A 59 1.45 -19.15 1.49
N ALA A 60 2.77 -19.26 1.63
CA ALA A 60 3.42 -19.71 2.86
C ALA A 60 3.16 -18.77 4.05
N LEU A 61 2.83 -17.50 3.79
CA LEU A 61 2.42 -16.52 4.80
C LEU A 61 0.91 -16.54 5.10
N GLY A 62 0.12 -17.39 4.44
CA GLY A 62 -1.32 -17.51 4.64
C GLY A 62 -2.19 -16.94 3.51
N GLY A 63 -1.61 -16.64 2.35
CA GLY A 63 -2.34 -16.12 1.18
C GLY A 63 -2.71 -14.63 1.34
N LEU A 64 -3.71 -14.16 0.60
CA LEU A 64 -4.24 -12.80 0.71
C LEU A 64 -5.76 -12.85 0.87
N ALA A 65 -6.30 -12.04 1.79
CA ALA A 65 -7.73 -11.79 1.89
C ALA A 65 -8.12 -10.52 1.11
N ALA A 66 -7.24 -9.52 1.10
CA ALA A 66 -7.45 -8.26 0.41
C ALA A 66 -6.17 -7.72 -0.23
N VAL A 67 -6.33 -6.98 -1.32
CA VAL A 67 -5.30 -6.16 -1.94
C VAL A 67 -5.83 -4.73 -2.09
N SER A 68 -5.01 -3.75 -1.75
CA SER A 68 -5.36 -2.34 -1.82
C SER A 68 -4.15 -1.51 -2.25
N SER A 69 -4.38 -0.26 -2.58
CA SER A 69 -3.32 0.68 -2.97
C SER A 69 -3.57 2.06 -2.41
N SER A 70 -2.48 2.76 -2.16
CA SER A 70 -2.45 4.14 -1.66
C SER A 70 -3.03 5.12 -2.67
N HIS A 71 -2.78 4.93 -3.97
CA HIS A 71 -3.21 5.86 -5.01
C HIS A 71 -3.12 5.22 -6.41
N PRO A 72 -3.68 5.85 -7.46
CA PRO A 72 -3.80 5.26 -8.80
C PRO A 72 -2.52 4.77 -9.47
N HIS A 73 -1.36 5.38 -9.22
CA HIS A 73 -0.11 4.88 -9.80
C HIS A 73 0.27 3.48 -9.32
N MET A 74 -0.29 3.05 -8.18
CA MET A 74 -0.02 1.74 -7.57
C MET A 74 -1.05 0.67 -7.94
N TYR A 75 -2.06 1.00 -8.75
CA TYR A 75 -3.07 0.01 -9.17
C TYR A 75 -2.49 -1.05 -10.11
N GLY A 76 -1.45 -0.71 -10.88
CA GLY A 76 -0.55 -1.64 -11.58
C GLY A 76 -1.14 -3.02 -11.93
N ALA A 77 -0.62 -4.06 -11.27
CA ALA A 77 -1.03 -5.45 -11.43
C ALA A 77 -1.98 -5.92 -10.30
N ILE A 78 -2.76 -5.01 -9.70
CA ILE A 78 -3.61 -5.30 -8.54
C ILE A 78 -4.61 -6.43 -8.82
N VAL A 79 -5.11 -6.52 -10.06
CA VAL A 79 -6.07 -7.55 -10.44
C VAL A 79 -5.40 -8.92 -10.55
N GLU A 80 -4.17 -9.00 -11.03
CA GLU A 80 -3.36 -10.22 -11.11
C GLU A 80 -3.06 -10.76 -9.71
N TRP A 81 -2.70 -9.86 -8.79
CA TRP A 81 -2.56 -10.21 -7.38
C TRP A 81 -3.89 -10.68 -6.77
N SER A 82 -5.00 -9.99 -7.03
CA SER A 82 -6.32 -10.45 -6.59
C SER A 82 -6.65 -11.85 -7.10
N HIS A 83 -6.50 -12.10 -8.40
CA HIS A 83 -6.84 -13.37 -9.02
C HIS A 83 -5.96 -14.52 -8.53
N ALA A 84 -4.66 -14.28 -8.31
CA ALA A 84 -3.72 -15.29 -7.81
C ALA A 84 -4.09 -15.83 -6.41
N PHE A 85 -4.82 -15.03 -5.62
CA PHE A 85 -5.19 -15.39 -4.24
C PHE A 85 -6.69 -15.41 -3.97
N SER A 86 -7.53 -15.14 -4.98
CA SER A 86 -8.97 -14.92 -4.81
C SER A 86 -9.28 -13.82 -3.76
N ALA A 87 -8.45 -12.78 -3.71
CA ALA A 87 -8.54 -11.70 -2.73
C ALA A 87 -9.43 -10.55 -3.23
N GLU A 88 -10.11 -9.86 -2.31
CA GLU A 88 -10.90 -8.67 -2.63
C GLU A 88 -9.99 -7.48 -3.00
N ILE A 89 -10.38 -6.69 -4.00
CA ILE A 89 -9.69 -5.44 -4.36
C ILE A 89 -10.42 -4.28 -3.70
N LEU A 90 -9.78 -3.59 -2.76
CA LEU A 90 -10.38 -2.48 -2.03
C LEU A 90 -9.83 -1.16 -2.57
N LEU A 91 -10.66 -0.36 -3.25
CA LEU A 91 -10.23 0.91 -3.83
C LEU A 91 -11.20 2.07 -3.52
N PRO A 92 -10.71 3.30 -3.34
CA PRO A 92 -11.57 4.47 -3.20
C PRO A 92 -12.52 4.64 -4.39
N ASP A 93 -13.78 4.94 -4.14
CA ASP A 93 -14.81 5.15 -5.17
C ASP A 93 -14.44 6.27 -6.16
N VAL A 94 -13.87 7.36 -5.64
CA VAL A 94 -13.40 8.51 -6.40
C VAL A 94 -12.23 8.18 -7.33
N ASP A 95 -11.51 7.09 -7.06
CA ASP A 95 -10.33 6.72 -7.84
C ASP A 95 -10.59 5.64 -8.90
N LEU A 96 -11.78 5.01 -8.92
CA LEU A 96 -12.08 3.90 -9.83
C LEU A 96 -11.92 4.24 -11.30
N THR A 97 -12.08 5.52 -11.67
CA THR A 97 -11.86 5.99 -13.04
C THR A 97 -10.42 5.78 -13.54
N TRP A 98 -9.45 5.68 -12.61
CA TRP A 98 -8.06 5.38 -12.93
C TRP A 98 -7.73 3.88 -12.92
N LEU A 99 -8.68 3.00 -12.59
CA LEU A 99 -8.50 1.56 -12.73
C LEU A 99 -8.66 1.15 -14.20
N MET A 100 -7.53 0.88 -14.85
CA MET A 100 -7.49 0.58 -16.30
C MET A 100 -8.09 -0.77 -16.68
N ARG A 101 -8.15 -1.71 -15.74
CA ARG A 101 -8.85 -2.98 -15.92
C ARG A 101 -9.90 -3.13 -14.81
N PRO A 102 -11.14 -2.69 -15.05
CA PRO A 102 -12.24 -2.97 -14.13
C PRO A 102 -12.37 -4.47 -13.92
N ASP A 103 -12.67 -4.88 -12.69
CA ASP A 103 -12.75 -6.29 -12.31
C ASP A 103 -13.88 -6.49 -11.28
N PRO A 104 -14.64 -7.59 -11.34
CA PRO A 104 -15.70 -7.86 -10.36
C PRO A 104 -15.19 -8.08 -8.93
N ALA A 105 -13.89 -8.35 -8.72
CA ALA A 105 -13.32 -8.43 -7.38
C ALA A 105 -13.20 -7.07 -6.68
N VAL A 106 -13.48 -5.96 -7.37
CA VAL A 106 -13.40 -4.61 -6.82
C VAL A 106 -14.60 -4.30 -5.94
N ARG A 107 -14.32 -3.96 -4.69
CA ARG A 107 -15.24 -3.28 -3.78
C ARG A 107 -14.76 -1.86 -3.55
N SER A 108 -15.60 -0.91 -3.94
CA SER A 108 -15.31 0.50 -3.72
C SER A 108 -15.69 0.96 -2.33
N TRP A 109 -15.01 1.98 -1.83
CA TRP A 109 -15.24 2.55 -0.51
C TRP A 109 -14.91 4.05 -0.47
N SER A 110 -15.35 4.73 0.59
CA SER A 110 -15.01 6.14 0.83
C SER A 110 -14.86 6.43 2.33
N GLY A 111 -14.09 7.47 2.65
CA GLY A 111 -13.82 7.88 4.03
C GLY A 111 -12.88 6.91 4.76
N SER A 112 -13.42 5.86 5.36
CA SER A 112 -12.63 4.82 6.02
C SER A 112 -13.30 3.46 5.92
N LEU A 113 -12.50 2.41 5.79
CA LEU A 113 -12.97 1.02 5.71
C LEU A 113 -12.07 0.13 6.58
N GLU A 114 -12.65 -0.62 7.51
CA GLU A 114 -11.93 -1.73 8.14
C GLU A 114 -11.81 -2.87 7.12
N ALA A 115 -10.63 -3.04 6.54
CA ALA A 115 -10.37 -4.06 5.51
C ALA A 115 -10.29 -5.45 6.13
N LEU A 116 -9.65 -5.55 7.29
CA LEU A 116 -9.55 -6.74 8.14
C LEU A 116 -9.53 -6.28 9.60
N PRO A 117 -9.88 -7.13 10.59
CA PRO A 117 -9.82 -6.77 12.00
C PRO A 117 -8.48 -6.11 12.39
N GLY A 118 -8.54 -4.84 12.80
CA GLY A 118 -7.36 -4.06 13.19
C GLY A 118 -6.52 -3.48 12.04
N LEU A 119 -6.98 -3.60 10.79
CA LEU A 119 -6.44 -2.96 9.59
C LEU A 119 -7.49 -2.04 8.96
N THR A 120 -7.28 -0.73 9.07
CA THR A 120 -8.21 0.28 8.55
C THR A 120 -7.59 1.03 7.37
N LEU A 121 -8.28 1.03 6.24
CA LEU A 121 -8.00 1.94 5.13
C LEU A 121 -8.59 3.30 5.45
N VAL A 122 -7.79 4.36 5.28
CA VAL A 122 -8.19 5.73 5.58
C VAL A 122 -7.94 6.57 4.34
N GLN A 123 -9.00 7.11 3.75
CA GLN A 123 -8.91 8.03 2.63
C GLN A 123 -8.53 9.42 3.15
N CYS A 124 -7.35 9.89 2.76
CA CYS A 124 -6.79 11.16 3.19
C CYS A 124 -6.91 12.26 2.12
N GLY A 125 -6.96 11.87 0.83
CA GLY A 125 -6.89 12.80 -0.28
C GLY A 125 -5.48 13.38 -0.48
N GLY A 126 -5.40 14.56 -1.09
CA GLY A 126 -4.15 15.27 -1.34
C GLY A 126 -3.43 14.82 -2.61
N HIS A 127 -2.61 13.77 -2.54
CA HIS A 127 -1.80 13.32 -3.69
C HIS A 127 -2.70 12.92 -4.88
N PHE A 128 -3.76 12.16 -4.60
CA PHE A 128 -4.95 11.96 -5.43
C PHE A 128 -6.22 12.17 -4.59
N PRO A 129 -7.40 12.37 -5.19
CA PRO A 129 -8.65 12.50 -4.44
C PRO A 129 -8.94 11.31 -3.51
N GLY A 130 -8.64 10.08 -3.95
CA GLY A 130 -8.77 8.87 -3.16
C GLY A 130 -7.52 8.46 -2.41
N SER A 131 -6.44 9.25 -2.44
CA SER A 131 -5.18 8.87 -1.77
C SER A 131 -5.42 8.43 -0.34
N ALA A 132 -4.88 7.26 0.01
CA ALA A 132 -5.20 6.54 1.22
C ALA A 132 -3.95 6.06 1.96
N VAL A 133 -4.17 5.65 3.20
CA VAL A 133 -3.19 4.93 4.03
C VAL A 133 -3.83 3.69 4.62
N VAL A 134 -2.99 2.76 5.08
CA VAL A 134 -3.40 1.70 6.02
C VAL A 134 -3.03 2.14 7.42
N HIS A 135 -3.94 1.99 8.39
CA HIS A 135 -3.64 1.96 9.81
C HIS A 135 -3.63 0.53 10.30
N TRP A 136 -2.52 0.10 10.91
CA TRP A 136 -2.35 -1.19 11.55
C TRP A 136 -2.30 -1.00 13.06
N ALA A 137 -3.41 -1.31 13.74
CA ALA A 137 -3.55 -1.04 15.17
C ALA A 137 -2.58 -1.86 16.03
N ALA A 138 -2.33 -3.13 15.66
CA ALA A 138 -1.40 -4.01 16.37
C ALA A 138 0.08 -3.76 16.01
N GLY A 139 0.36 -2.91 15.01
CA GLY A 139 1.70 -2.58 14.57
C GLY A 139 2.56 -1.93 15.65
N ALA A 140 3.88 -1.96 15.46
CA ALA A 140 4.85 -1.44 16.42
C ALA A 140 4.62 -1.98 17.85
N ALA A 141 4.38 -3.28 17.97
CA ALA A 141 4.04 -3.97 19.23
C ALA A 141 2.84 -3.31 19.96
N GLY A 142 1.73 -3.14 19.23
CA GLY A 142 0.47 -2.59 19.76
C GLY A 142 0.43 -1.08 19.94
N ARG A 143 1.44 -0.34 19.42
CA ARG A 143 1.49 1.12 19.49
C ARG A 143 0.97 1.81 18.23
N GLY A 144 0.65 1.00 17.21
CA GLY A 144 0.09 1.39 15.93
C GLY A 144 1.15 1.72 14.89
N ALA A 145 0.87 1.42 13.63
CA ALA A 145 1.67 1.83 12.49
C ALA A 145 0.77 2.30 11.34
N ILE A 146 1.31 3.13 10.45
CA ILE A 146 0.64 3.51 9.20
C ILE A 146 1.50 3.21 7.97
N PHE A 147 0.87 2.84 6.87
CA PHE A 147 1.52 2.65 5.57
C PHE A 147 1.01 3.71 4.60
N VAL A 148 1.92 4.50 4.06
CA VAL A 148 1.55 5.82 3.54
C VAL A 148 1.67 5.98 2.03
N GLY A 149 2.35 5.08 1.31
CA GLY A 149 2.63 5.26 -0.11
C GLY A 149 3.18 6.67 -0.39
N ASP A 150 2.60 7.36 -1.37
CA ASP A 150 2.90 8.78 -1.66
C ASP A 150 1.93 9.77 -0.99
N THR A 151 0.96 9.28 -0.20
CA THR A 151 0.05 10.14 0.60
C THR A 151 0.86 10.93 1.64
N LEU A 152 1.88 10.30 2.23
CA LEU A 152 2.95 10.95 2.99
C LEU A 152 4.27 10.37 2.52
N PHE A 153 5.19 11.21 2.04
CA PHE A 153 6.48 10.72 1.56
C PHE A 153 7.48 10.65 2.71
N VAL A 154 7.85 9.45 3.16
CA VAL A 154 8.92 9.26 4.16
C VAL A 154 10.25 9.69 3.53
N THR A 155 10.91 10.69 4.12
CA THR A 155 12.16 11.22 3.57
C THR A 155 13.35 10.36 3.95
N SER A 156 14.44 10.53 3.21
CA SER A 156 15.66 9.79 3.50
C SER A 156 16.22 10.07 4.88
N GLY A 157 16.67 9.00 5.53
CA GLY A 157 17.04 9.01 6.94
C GLY A 157 15.88 8.69 7.90
N ALA A 158 14.65 8.57 7.38
CA ALA A 158 13.46 8.13 8.11
C ALA A 158 13.09 8.94 9.38
N ASP A 159 13.46 10.21 9.44
CA ASP A 159 13.18 11.10 10.59
C ASP A 159 12.10 12.16 10.29
N ARG A 160 11.67 12.28 9.02
CA ARG A 160 10.67 13.27 8.57
C ARG A 160 9.78 12.73 7.45
N VAL A 161 8.70 13.46 7.20
CA VAL A 161 7.81 13.25 6.06
C VAL A 161 7.68 14.52 5.22
N SER A 162 7.43 14.36 3.93
CA SER A 162 7.09 15.42 2.98
C SER A 162 5.73 15.17 2.35
N PHE A 163 5.13 16.22 1.80
CA PHE A 163 3.81 16.20 1.17
C PHE A 163 3.94 16.69 -0.26
N ILE A 164 3.86 15.77 -1.22
CA ILE A 164 4.23 16.03 -2.61
C ILE A 164 3.03 15.77 -3.51
N TRP A 165 2.65 16.76 -4.32
CA TRP A 165 1.64 16.59 -5.35
C TRP A 165 2.23 15.87 -6.57
N SER A 166 3.42 16.28 -7.00
CA SER A 166 4.13 15.67 -8.13
C SER A 166 5.60 15.47 -7.80
N ALA A 167 6.00 14.23 -7.53
CA ALA A 167 7.40 13.89 -7.25
C ALA A 167 8.33 14.16 -8.44
N PRO A 168 7.97 13.81 -9.71
CA PRO A 168 8.82 14.11 -10.86
C PRO A 168 9.12 15.60 -11.04
N ASN A 169 8.13 16.45 -10.74
CA ASN A 169 8.25 17.90 -10.88
C ASN A 169 8.63 18.61 -9.57
N ARG A 170 8.77 17.87 -8.46
CA ARG A 170 9.07 18.39 -7.11
C ARG A 170 8.07 19.45 -6.65
N LEU A 171 6.80 19.26 -6.97
CA LEU A 171 5.74 20.19 -6.61
C LEU A 171 5.11 19.78 -5.27
N PRO A 172 5.08 20.69 -4.27
CA PRO A 172 4.51 20.40 -2.97
C PRO A 172 2.98 20.38 -3.03
N LEU A 173 2.36 19.69 -2.06
CA LEU A 173 0.93 19.86 -1.80
C LEU A 173 0.66 21.25 -1.18
N PRO A 174 -0.46 21.90 -1.53
CA PRO A 174 -0.87 23.13 -0.87
C PRO A 174 -1.23 22.86 0.59
N GLU A 175 -1.01 23.84 1.46
CA GLU A 175 -1.22 23.72 2.92
C GLU A 175 -2.59 23.15 3.30
N ARG A 176 -3.65 23.53 2.57
CA ARG A 176 -5.02 23.03 2.80
C ARG A 176 -5.10 21.51 2.69
N GLU A 177 -4.47 20.91 1.69
CA GLU A 177 -4.48 19.46 1.48
C GLU A 177 -3.63 18.76 2.55
N VAL A 178 -2.49 19.34 2.93
CA VAL A 178 -1.65 18.83 4.04
C VAL A 178 -2.43 18.78 5.35
N ARG A 179 -3.16 19.86 5.68
CA ARG A 179 -4.03 19.90 6.87
C ARG A 179 -5.15 18.87 6.79
N GLY A 180 -5.70 18.62 5.61
CA GLY A 180 -6.69 17.56 5.37
C GLY A 180 -6.16 16.18 5.69
N ILE A 181 -4.97 15.84 5.17
CA ILE A 181 -4.30 14.57 5.46
C ILE A 181 -4.06 14.41 6.96
N VAL A 182 -3.50 15.43 7.61
CA VAL A 182 -3.23 15.38 9.07
C VAL A 182 -4.52 15.20 9.88
N ALA A 183 -5.60 15.89 9.50
CA ALA A 183 -6.89 15.76 10.17
C ALA A 183 -7.50 14.37 9.99
N ALA A 184 -7.38 13.76 8.80
CA ALA A 184 -7.86 12.41 8.53
C ALA A 184 -7.10 11.35 9.36
N LEU A 185 -5.82 11.57 9.61
CA LEU A 185 -4.97 10.65 10.38
C LEU A 185 -5.01 10.86 11.90
N ALA A 186 -5.43 12.04 12.37
CA ALA A 186 -5.45 12.38 13.80
C ALA A 186 -6.17 11.35 14.70
N PRO A 187 -7.27 10.68 14.29
CA PRO A 187 -7.92 9.64 15.11
C PRO A 187 -7.10 8.34 15.26
N TYR A 188 -6.11 8.11 14.40
CA TYR A 188 -5.40 6.85 14.28
C TYR A 188 -4.03 6.93 14.94
N ARG A 189 -3.95 6.46 16.19
CA ARG A 189 -2.68 6.38 16.92
C ARG A 189 -1.67 5.52 16.15
N SER A 190 -0.51 6.08 15.86
CA SER A 190 0.60 5.36 15.23
C SER A 190 1.93 5.85 15.79
N GLU A 191 2.85 4.90 15.98
CA GLU A 191 4.23 5.16 16.38
C GLU A 191 5.21 5.01 15.22
N ARG A 192 4.87 4.18 14.23
CA ARG A 192 5.67 4.01 13.01
C ARG A 192 4.93 4.41 11.75
N ILE A 193 5.71 4.87 10.79
CA ILE A 193 5.29 5.16 9.43
C ILE A 193 6.15 4.33 8.50
N TYR A 194 5.52 3.57 7.60
CA TYR A 194 6.20 2.84 6.55
C TYR A 194 5.89 3.43 5.18
N GLY A 195 6.94 3.87 4.48
CA GLY A 195 6.88 4.21 3.07
C GLY A 195 6.98 2.97 2.18
N GLY A 196 6.96 3.22 0.87
CA GLY A 196 7.06 2.17 -0.15
C GLY A 196 8.49 1.66 -0.39
N TRP A 197 9.55 2.29 0.12
CA TRP A 197 10.94 1.96 -0.22
C TRP A 197 11.61 1.01 0.78
N TRP A 198 12.54 0.18 0.29
CA TRP A 198 13.35 -0.71 1.13
C TRP A 198 14.22 0.08 2.10
N ASP A 199 14.92 1.08 1.58
CA ASP A 199 15.78 1.98 2.32
C ASP A 199 15.31 3.42 2.06
N PRO A 200 14.53 4.03 2.97
CA PRO A 200 14.09 5.42 2.84
C PRO A 200 15.25 6.41 2.91
#